data_AF-A0ABC8LIZ3-F1
#
_entry.id   AF-A0ABC8LIZ3-F1
#
_cell.length_a   1.000
_cell.length_b   1.000
_cell.length_c   1.000
_cell.angle_alpha   90.00
_cell.angle_beta   90.00
_cell.angle_gamma   90.00
#
_symmetry.space_group_name_H-M   'P 1'
#
loop_
_entity.id
_entity.type
_entity.pdbx_description
1 polymer ?
#
loop_
_entity_poly.entity_id
_entity_poly.type
_entity_poly.pdbx_seq_one_letter_code
_entity_poly.pdbx_strand_id
1 'polypeptide(L)'
;MMDLMDVSSEIQETLGRSYNVPDGLDEDDLMGEPEALEADMGDETEADGMPSYLQPDKQSDYDDELNLPPIPTGRTQGGVQAEDVFGLPAVPRASLRG
;
A
#
# COMPACT_ATOMS: atom_id res chain seq x y z
N MET A 1 -8.06 25.61 13.38
CA MET A 1 -8.61 24.25 13.58
C MET A 1 -9.81 23.98 12.66
N MET A 2 -10.51 25.01 12.19
CA MET A 2 -11.59 24.89 11.19
C MET A 2 -11.07 24.41 9.83
N ASP A 3 -9.91 24.93 9.40
CA ASP A 3 -9.30 24.61 8.10
C ASP A 3 -8.91 23.13 7.94
N LEU A 4 -8.56 22.43 9.02
CA LEU A 4 -8.21 21.01 8.96
C LEU A 4 -9.46 20.12 8.80
N MET A 5 -10.58 20.54 9.38
CA MET A 5 -11.87 19.85 9.25
C MET A 5 -12.42 20.00 7.83
N ASP A 6 -12.33 21.19 7.24
CA ASP A 6 -12.79 21.45 5.87
C ASP A 6 -11.96 20.67 4.84
N VAL A 7 -10.63 20.65 4.99
CA VAL A 7 -9.73 19.86 4.13
C VAL A 7 -10.00 18.36 4.29
N SER A 8 -10.26 17.86 5.51
CA SER A 8 -10.62 16.46 5.71
C SER A 8 -11.95 16.09 5.07
N SER A 9 -12.92 17.01 5.05
CA SER A 9 -14.24 16.82 4.42
C SER A 9 -14.10 16.79 2.90
N GLU A 10 -13.32 17.70 2.32
CA GLU A 10 -13.01 17.73 0.89
C GLU A 10 -12.27 16.46 0.44
N ILE A 11 -11.29 16.00 1.23
CA ILE A 11 -10.56 14.74 1.00
C ILE A 11 -11.52 13.54 1.07
N GLN A 12 -12.41 13.48 2.06
CA GLN A 12 -13.38 12.38 2.18
C GLN A 12 -14.43 12.40 1.06
N GLU A 13 -14.78 13.57 0.51
CA GLU A 13 -15.68 13.70 -0.62
C GLU A 13 -14.99 13.34 -1.95
N THR A 14 -13.74 13.75 -2.17
CA THR A 14 -12.97 13.46 -3.39
C THR A 14 -12.40 12.03 -3.44
N LEU A 15 -11.98 11.49 -2.30
CA LEU A 15 -11.56 10.09 -2.14
C LEU A 15 -12.69 9.19 -1.64
N GLY A 16 -13.93 9.70 -1.59
CA GLY A 16 -15.17 9.00 -1.25
C GLY A 16 -15.56 7.94 -2.27
N ARG A 17 -14.60 7.09 -2.67
CA ARG A 17 -14.84 5.83 -3.33
C ARG A 17 -15.52 4.91 -2.33
N SER A 18 -16.84 5.00 -2.23
CA SER A 18 -17.63 3.97 -1.57
C SER A 18 -17.48 2.71 -2.41
N TYR A 19 -16.64 1.77 -1.96
CA TYR A 19 -16.70 0.41 -2.46
C TYR A 19 -18.02 -0.18 -1.95
N ASN A 20 -19.05 -0.13 -2.78
CA ASN A 20 -20.31 -0.81 -2.45
C ASN A 20 -20.00 -2.31 -2.28
N VAL A 21 -20.61 -2.90 -1.26
CA VAL A 21 -20.63 -4.35 -1.10
C VAL A 21 -21.37 -4.94 -2.32
N PRO A 22 -20.75 -5.84 -3.10
CA PRO A 22 -21.42 -6.48 -4.24
C PRO A 22 -22.67 -7.26 -3.82
N ASP A 23 -23.72 -7.21 -4.63
CA ASP A 23 -24.93 -8.02 -4.41
C ASP A 23 -24.56 -9.51 -4.48
N GLY A 24 -24.74 -10.23 -3.37
CA GLY A 24 -24.40 -11.65 -3.24
C GLY A 24 -23.02 -11.94 -2.64
N LEU A 25 -22.31 -10.92 -2.15
CA LEU A 25 -21.21 -11.13 -1.20
C LEU A 25 -21.78 -11.67 0.11
N ASP A 26 -21.18 -12.75 0.63
CA ASP A 26 -21.51 -13.27 1.95
C ASP A 26 -20.71 -12.47 3.01
N GLU A 27 -21.38 -11.51 3.66
CA GLU A 27 -20.75 -10.69 4.71
C GLU A 27 -20.40 -11.52 5.95
N ASP A 28 -21.15 -12.59 6.24
CA ASP A 28 -20.90 -13.45 7.41
C ASP A 28 -19.61 -14.27 7.19
N ASP A 29 -19.41 -14.80 5.99
CA ASP A 29 -18.17 -15.48 5.59
C ASP A 29 -16.98 -14.51 5.60
N LEU A 30 -17.15 -13.33 4.99
CA LEU A 30 -16.13 -12.28 4.97
C LEU A 30 -15.72 -11.84 6.37
N MET A 31 -16.64 -11.77 7.33
CA MET A 31 -16.32 -11.39 8.71
C MET A 31 -15.72 -12.54 9.52
N GLY A 32 -15.90 -13.80 9.10
CA GLY A 32 -15.26 -14.97 9.70
C GLY A 32 -13.80 -15.16 9.27
N GLU A 33 -13.46 -14.85 8.02
CA GLU A 33 -12.07 -14.88 7.53
C GLU A 33 -11.06 -14.06 8.36
N PRO A 34 -11.33 -12.81 8.78
CA PRO A 34 -10.40 -12.03 9.59
C PRO A 34 -10.29 -12.55 11.02
N GLU A 35 -11.35 -13.11 11.62
CA GLU A 35 -11.27 -13.78 12.93
C GLU A 35 -10.40 -15.04 12.84
N ALA A 36 -10.53 -15.81 11.76
CA ALA A 36 -9.67 -16.96 11.51
C ALA A 36 -8.20 -16.54 11.28
N LEU A 37 -7.97 -15.44 10.57
CA LEU A 37 -6.63 -14.90 10.35
C LEU A 37 -6.01 -14.32 11.63
N GLU A 38 -6.81 -13.67 12.46
CA GLU A 38 -6.41 -13.20 13.79
C GLU A 38 -6.03 -14.38 14.69
N ALA A 39 -6.76 -15.49 14.62
CA ALA A 39 -6.40 -16.72 15.33
C ALA A 39 -5.09 -17.36 14.83
N ASP A 40 -4.78 -17.26 13.53
CA ASP A 40 -3.53 -17.77 12.94
C ASP A 40 -2.33 -16.87 13.26
N MET A 41 -2.54 -15.54 13.27
CA MET A 41 -1.51 -14.54 13.58
C MET A 41 -1.42 -14.19 15.07
N GLY A 42 -2.26 -14.77 15.93
CA GLY A 42 -2.36 -14.41 17.35
C GLY A 42 -1.01 -14.46 18.10
N ASP A 43 -0.13 -15.40 17.73
CA ASP A 43 1.23 -15.47 18.29
C ASP A 43 2.11 -14.28 17.89
N GLU A 44 1.87 -13.67 16.71
CA GLU A 44 2.59 -12.50 16.21
C GLU A 44 1.98 -11.16 16.65
N THR A 45 0.67 -11.12 16.94
CA THR A 45 -0.06 -9.87 17.22
C THR A 45 -0.56 -9.70 18.66
N GLU A 46 -0.83 -10.77 19.41
CA GLU A 46 -1.47 -10.68 20.74
C GLU A 46 -0.49 -10.81 21.92
N ALA A 47 0.75 -11.26 21.70
CA ALA A 47 1.66 -11.65 22.80
C ALA A 47 3.02 -10.94 22.77
N ASP A 48 3.09 -9.62 23.01
CA ASP A 48 4.34 -8.81 22.98
C ASP A 48 5.19 -9.01 21.70
N GLY A 49 4.62 -9.68 20.70
CA GLY A 49 5.24 -10.09 19.46
C GLY A 49 5.35 -8.88 18.57
N MET A 50 6.57 -8.59 18.15
CA MET A 50 6.79 -7.56 17.15
C MET A 50 6.50 -8.18 15.78
N PRO A 51 5.53 -7.65 15.01
CA PRO A 51 5.21 -8.18 13.69
C PRO A 51 6.44 -8.26 12.80
N SER A 52 6.48 -9.22 11.87
CA SER A 52 7.69 -9.48 11.05
C SER A 52 8.23 -8.25 10.32
N TYR A 53 7.36 -7.28 9.98
CA TYR A 53 7.75 -6.03 9.32
C TYR A 53 8.37 -4.97 10.25
N LEU A 54 8.29 -5.15 11.57
CA LEU A 54 8.90 -4.29 12.58
C LEU A 54 10.13 -4.92 13.23
N GLN A 55 10.38 -6.22 13.03
CA GLN A 55 11.52 -6.90 13.64
C GLN A 55 12.85 -6.30 13.14
N PRO A 56 13.72 -5.79 14.04
CA PRO A 56 15.05 -5.34 13.64
C PRO A 56 15.87 -6.55 13.19
N ASP A 57 16.57 -6.40 12.06
CA ASP A 57 17.62 -7.29 11.56
C ASP A 57 17.19 -8.59 10.83
N LYS A 58 16.14 -8.58 10.00
CA LYS A 58 15.93 -9.64 8.97
C LYS A 58 16.62 -9.36 7.62
N GLN A 59 17.43 -8.31 7.52
CA GLN A 59 18.05 -7.90 6.25
C GLN A 59 18.93 -8.96 5.56
N SER A 60 19.45 -9.94 6.29
CA SER A 60 20.50 -10.84 5.79
C SER A 60 20.03 -11.96 4.88
N ASP A 61 18.75 -12.34 4.91
CA ASP A 61 18.28 -13.56 4.22
C ASP A 61 17.26 -13.28 3.08
N TYR A 62 16.89 -12.01 2.85
CA TYR A 62 15.91 -11.68 1.81
C TYR A 62 16.40 -12.00 0.39
N ASP A 63 17.70 -11.83 0.10
CA ASP A 63 18.25 -12.04 -1.26
C ASP A 63 18.30 -13.52 -1.67
N ASP A 64 18.38 -14.45 -0.70
CA ASP A 64 18.44 -15.90 -0.96
C ASP A 64 17.04 -16.55 -1.04
N GLU A 65 16.03 -15.99 -0.35
CA GLU A 65 14.65 -16.49 -0.37
C GLU A 65 13.84 -15.93 -1.55
N LEU A 66 14.06 -14.66 -1.89
CA LEU A 66 13.49 -14.01 -3.05
C LEU A 66 14.29 -14.43 -4.28
N ASN A 67 13.94 -15.59 -4.86
CA ASN A 67 14.34 -16.04 -6.20
C ASN A 67 13.77 -15.11 -7.29
N LEU A 68 13.99 -13.82 -7.15
CA LEU A 68 13.51 -12.81 -8.07
C LEU A 68 14.35 -12.86 -9.34
N PRO A 69 13.70 -12.82 -10.51
CA PRO A 69 14.44 -12.59 -11.73
C PRO A 69 15.18 -11.26 -11.62
N PRO A 70 16.38 -11.13 -12.22
CA PRO A 70 17.14 -9.89 -12.19
C PRO A 70 16.24 -8.76 -12.70
N ILE A 71 16.12 -7.70 -11.89
CA ILE A 71 15.36 -6.53 -12.25
C ILE A 71 15.93 -6.02 -13.58
N PRO A 72 15.09 -5.82 -14.62
CA PRO A 72 15.56 -5.33 -15.90
C PRO A 72 16.10 -3.91 -15.72
N THR A 73 17.42 -3.79 -15.57
CA THR A 73 18.11 -2.50 -15.61
C THR A 73 17.98 -1.95 -17.03
N GLY A 74 17.20 -0.88 -17.14
CA GLY A 74 16.61 -0.42 -18.39
C GLY A 74 17.60 -0.16 -19.53
N ARG A 75 17.21 -0.61 -20.72
CA ARG A 75 17.57 0.06 -21.98
C ARG A 75 16.30 0.49 -22.69
N THR A 76 15.70 1.60 -22.24
CA THR A 76 14.86 2.41 -23.11
C THR A 76 15.78 3.44 -23.76
N GLN A 77 16.02 3.26 -25.05
CA GLN A 77 16.65 4.31 -25.86
C GLN A 77 15.68 5.49 -25.92
N GLY A 78 16.06 6.61 -25.28
CA GLY A 78 15.40 7.89 -25.45
C GLY A 78 14.46 8.28 -24.31
N GLY A 79 14.85 9.36 -23.62
CA GLY A 79 14.02 10.04 -22.64
C GLY A 79 14.52 9.82 -21.21
N VAL A 80 15.29 10.79 -20.72
CA VAL A 80 15.53 10.99 -19.29
C VAL A 80 14.18 11.05 -18.57
N GLN A 81 13.74 9.94 -17.99
CA GLN A 81 12.62 9.96 -17.06
C GLN A 81 13.18 10.56 -15.76
N ALA A 82 12.81 11.80 -15.49
CA ALA A 82 13.10 12.41 -14.20
C ALA A 82 12.38 11.58 -13.14
N GLU A 83 13.13 10.94 -12.26
CA GLU A 83 12.60 10.34 -11.04
C GLU A 83 12.39 11.47 -10.03
N ASP A 84 11.32 11.41 -9.25
CA ASP A 84 11.11 12.35 -8.16
C ASP A 84 12.01 12.03 -6.95
N VAL A 85 11.94 12.86 -5.90
CA VAL A 85 12.74 12.69 -4.68
C VAL A 85 12.46 11.36 -3.96
N PHE A 86 11.36 10.69 -4.30
CA PHE A 86 10.95 9.40 -3.77
C PHE A 86 11.27 8.23 -4.71
N GLY A 87 12.00 8.48 -5.81
CA GLY A 87 12.38 7.44 -6.77
C GLY A 87 11.21 6.93 -7.62
N LEU A 88 10.10 7.65 -7.63
CA LEU A 88 8.94 7.33 -8.48
C LEU A 88 9.08 8.04 -9.83
N PRO A 89 8.57 7.45 -10.92
CA PRO A 89 8.60 8.09 -12.23
C PRO A 89 7.80 9.41 -12.18
N ALA A 90 8.41 10.53 -12.56
CA ALA A 90 7.73 11.82 -12.49
C ALA A 90 6.48 11.84 -13.38
N VAL A 91 5.32 12.12 -12.75
CA VAL A 91 4.06 12.27 -13.46
C VAL A 91 4.04 13.57 -14.28
N PRO A 92 3.54 13.54 -15.54
CA PRO A 92 3.49 14.74 -16.37
C PRO A 92 2.50 15.75 -15.80
N ARG A 93 2.99 16.97 -15.52
CA ARG A 93 2.16 18.07 -15.01
C ARG A 93 1.26 18.60 -16.14
N ALA A 94 -0.05 18.36 -16.05
CA ALA A 94 -1.01 18.97 -16.96
C ALA A 94 -0.97 20.50 -16.79
N SER A 95 -0.63 21.23 -17.86
CA SER A 95 -0.78 22.69 -17.87
C SER A 95 -2.26 23.05 -18.01
N LEU A 96 -2.87 23.62 -16.97
CA LEU A 96 -4.12 24.37 -17.14
C LEU A 96 -3.81 25.59 -18.01
N ARG A 97 -4.20 25.51 -19.28
CA ARG A 97 -4.25 26.67 -20.17
C ARG A 97 -5.49 27.48 -19.79
N GLY A 98 -5.27 28.70 -19.31
CA GLY A 98 -6.32 29.67 -18.99
C GLY A 98 -7.10 30.14 -20.19
#